data_AF-A0A8I0L183-F1
#
_entry.id   AF-A0A8I0L183-F1
#
_cell.length_a   1.000
_cell.length_b   1.000
_cell.length_c   1.000
_cell.angle_alpha   90.00
_cell.angle_beta   90.00
_cell.angle_gamma   90.00
#
_symmetry.space_group_name_H-M   'P 1'
#
loop_
_entity.id
_entity.type
_entity.pdbx_description
1 polymer ?
#
loop_
_entity_poly.entity_id
_entity_poly.type
_entity_poly.pdbx_seq_one_letter_code
_entity_poly.pdbx_strand_id
1 'polypeptide(L)' 'MAEPSIYIRRADQGGFAVTVEPSQGEAVEHQAQCHKAAYGFASGLRMTHRWPIIDQTKGDAE' A
#
# COMPACT_ATOMS: atom_id res chain seq x y z
N MET A 1 -8.68 17.90 -6.76
CA MET A 1 -8.47 16.90 -5.68
C MET A 1 -7.40 15.95 -6.18
N ALA A 2 -6.34 15.68 -5.41
CA ALA A 2 -5.31 14.73 -5.82
C ALA A 2 -5.90 13.31 -5.89
N GLU A 3 -5.54 12.55 -6.92
CA GLU A 3 -5.99 11.16 -7.06
C GLU A 3 -5.35 10.29 -5.97
N PRO A 4 -6.11 9.45 -5.25
CA PRO A 4 -5.54 8.55 -4.25
C PRO A 4 -4.59 7.54 -4.90
N SER A 5 -3.52 7.21 -4.18
CA SER A 5 -2.54 6.19 -4.55
C SER A 5 -2.40 5.19 -3.42
N ILE A 6 -2.15 3.92 -3.76
CA ILE A 6 -1.97 2.82 -2.82
C ILE A 6 -0.47 2.64 -2.61
N TYR A 7 0.04 2.89 -1.42
CA TYR A 7 1.44 2.76 -1.08
C TYR A 7 1.70 1.44 -0.38
N ILE A 8 2.79 0.76 -0.73
CA ILE A 8 3.29 -0.40 -0.01
C ILE A 8 4.64 -0.03 0.61
N ARG A 9 4.74 -0.08 1.93
CA ARG A 9 5.92 0.31 2.73
C ARG A 9 6.36 -0.84 3.64
N ARG A 10 7.59 -0.80 4.15
CA ARG A 10 8.00 -1.68 5.26
C ARG A 10 7.40 -1.14 6.56
N ALA A 11 6.92 -2.03 7.42
CA ALA A 11 6.40 -1.67 8.73
C ALA A 11 7.51 -1.74 9.80
N ASP A 12 7.48 -0.86 10.81
CA ASP A 12 8.48 -0.79 11.90
C ASP A 12 8.67 -2.11 12.67
N GLN A 13 7.61 -2.90 12.84
CA GLN A 13 7.65 -4.17 13.57
C GLN A 13 8.03 -5.38 12.68
N GLY A 14 8.51 -5.12 11.47
CA GLY A 14 8.69 -6.13 10.44
C GLY A 14 7.41 -6.36 9.62
N GLY A 15 7.58 -6.77 8.36
CA GLY A 15 6.48 -6.94 7.42
C GLY A 15 6.24 -5.71 6.54
N PHE A 16 5.02 -5.60 6.01
CA PHE A 16 4.65 -4.69 4.95
C PHE A 16 3.32 -3.99 5.28
N ALA A 17 3.30 -2.67 5.22
CA ALA A 17 2.11 -1.86 5.39
C ALA A 17 1.60 -1.39 4.02
N VAL A 18 0.28 -1.44 3.82
CA VAL A 18 -0.42 -0.87 2.67
C VAL A 18 -1.25 0.30 3.14
N THR A 19 -1.01 1.49 2.59
CA THR A 19 -1.76 2.71 2.91
C THR A 19 -2.34 3.37 1.66
N VAL A 20 -3.40 4.16 1.80
CA VAL A 20 -3.96 4.95 0.69
C VAL A 20 -3.84 6.44 1.00
N GLU A 21 -3.21 7.20 0.10
CA GLU A 21 -3.01 8.64 0.27
C GLU A 21 -3.37 9.43 -1.01
N PRO A 22 -4.13 10.55 -0.91
CA PRO A 22 -4.82 11.03 0.30
C PRO A 22 -5.97 10.10 0.72
N SER A 23 -6.16 9.94 2.04
CA SER A 23 -7.26 9.14 2.58
C SER A 23 -8.60 9.81 2.26
N GLN A 24 -9.53 9.06 1.64
CA GLN A 24 -10.86 9.58 1.31
C GLN A 24 -11.83 9.51 2.50
N GLY A 25 -11.40 10.02 3.66
CA GLY A 25 -12.19 10.07 4.90
C GLY A 25 -11.95 8.89 5.86
N GLU A 26 -11.58 7.72 5.35
CA GLU A 26 -11.17 6.57 6.18
C GLU A 26 -9.70 6.23 5.92
N ALA A 27 -8.92 6.10 6.98
CA ALA A 27 -7.53 5.68 6.89
C ALA A 27 -7.48 4.18 6.56
N VAL A 28 -7.31 3.84 5.28
CA VAL A 28 -7.08 2.46 4.86
C VAL A 28 -5.62 2.13 5.16
N GLU A 29 -5.40 1.41 6.27
CA GLU A 29 -4.10 0.80 6.61
C GLU A 29 -4.28 -0.71 6.74
N HIS A 30 -3.46 -1.47 6.01
CA HIS A 30 -3.41 -2.93 6.13
C HIS A 30 -1.98 -3.39 6.34
N GLN A 31 -1.74 -4.17 7.39
CA GLN A 31 -0.43 -4.75 7.67
C GLN A 31 -0.42 -6.23 7.27
N ALA A 32 0.62 -6.61 6.55
CA ALA A 32 0.82 -7.97 6.06
C ALA A 32 2.21 -8.48 6.43
N GLN A 33 2.31 -9.79 6.69
CA GLN A 33 3.56 -10.43 7.10
C GLN A 33 4.60 -10.52 5.97
N CYS A 34 4.17 -10.43 4.70
CA CYS A 34 5.06 -10.55 3.55
C CYS A 34 4.62 -9.65 2.38
N HIS A 35 5.57 -9.32 1.50
CA HIS A 35 5.35 -8.44 0.34
C HIS A 35 4.22 -8.95 -0.55
N LYS A 36 4.18 -10.25 -0.79
CA LYS A 36 3.15 -10.90 -1.61
C LYS A 36 1.73 -10.66 -1.07
N ALA A 37 1.55 -10.74 0.25
CA ALA A 37 0.25 -10.50 0.88
C ALA A 37 -0.14 -9.02 0.81
N ALA A 38 0.81 -8.11 1.07
CA ALA A 38 0.59 -6.67 0.92
C ALA A 38 0.22 -6.30 -0.52
N TYR A 39 0.95 -6.83 -1.50
CA TYR A 39 0.68 -6.60 -2.92
C TYR A 39 -0.67 -7.19 -3.35
N GLY A 40 -1.07 -8.35 -2.79
CA GLY A 40 -2.39 -8.92 -3.02
C GLY A 40 -3.51 -7.99 -2.56
N PHE A 41 -3.41 -7.44 -1.35
CA PHE A 41 -4.35 -6.46 -0.83
C PHE A 41 -4.40 -5.18 -1.67
N ALA A 42 -3.22 -4.63 -2.00
CA ALA A 42 -3.09 -3.45 -2.87
C ALA A 42 -3.67 -3.69 -4.27
N SER A 43 -3.48 -4.87 -4.84
CA SER A 43 -4.07 -5.25 -6.12
C SER A 43 -5.60 -5.31 -6.04
N GLY A 44 -6.17 -5.79 -4.94
CA GLY A 44 -7.60 -5.76 -4.70
C GLY A 44 -8.15 -4.32 -4.68
N LEU A 45 -7.49 -3.42 -3.94
CA LEU A 45 -7.84 -1.99 -3.92
C LEU A 45 -7.76 -1.36 -5.31
N ARG A 46 -6.71 -1.66 -6.08
CA ARG A 46 -6.57 -1.19 -7.46
C ARG A 46 -7.70 -1.70 -8.37
N MET A 47 -8.16 -2.93 -8.21
CA MET A 47 -9.27 -3.44 -9.03
C MET A 47 -10.59 -2.72 -8.71
N THR A 48 -10.85 -2.42 -7.44
CA THR A 48 -12.07 -1.73 -7.00
C THR A 48 -12.05 -0.24 -7.33
N HIS A 49 -10.95 0.45 -7.04
CA HIS A 49 -10.87 1.91 -7.10
C HIS A 49 -10.01 2.47 -8.25
N ARG A 50 -9.28 1.61 -8.97
CA ARG A 50 -8.36 1.96 -10.07
C ARG A 50 -7.21 2.89 -9.69
N TRP A 51 -6.90 3.00 -8.39
CA TRP A 51 -5.77 3.77 -7.90
C TRP A 51 -4.43 3.12 -8.27
N PRO A 52 -3.39 3.91 -8.59
CA PRO A 52 -2.06 3.40 -8.85
C PRO A 52 -1.46 2.79 -7.58
N ILE A 53 -0.65 1.74 -7.75
CA ILE A 53 0.11 1.12 -6.66
C ILE A 53 1.55 1.62 -6.72
N ILE A 54 2.02 2.19 -5.63
CA ILE A 54 3.38 2.70 -5.42
C ILE A 54 4.08 1.79 -4.41
N ASP A 55 4.92 0.89 -4.91
CA ASP A 55 5.69 -0.04 -4.08
C ASP A 55 7.00 0.62 -3.65
N GLN A 56 7.05 1.12 -2.41
CA GLN A 56 8.24 1.76 -1.83
C GLN A 56 9.16 0.76 -1.15
N THR A 57 8.82 -0.53 -1.16
CA THR A 57 9.64 -1.56 -0.50
C THR A 57 10.84 -2.04 -1.32
N LYS A 58 10.89 -1.66 -2.60
CA LYS A 58 11.99 -1.96 -3.52
C LYS A 58 13.09 -0.89 -3.54
N GLY A 59 12.95 0.19 -2.77
CA GLY A 59 13.92 1.30 -2.71
C GLY A 59 15.13 1.04 -1.81
N ASP A 60 15.06 0.13 -0.84
CA ASP A 60 16.17 -0.21 0.08
C ASP A 60 17.06 -1.34 -0.48
N ALA A 61 17.56 -1.16 -1.70
CA ALA A 61 18.61 -1.98 -2.28
C ALA A 61 19.83 -1.11 -2.61
N GLU A 62 20.46 -0.56 -1.57
CA GLU A 62 21.85 -0.10 -1.60
C GLU A 62 22.65 -0.83 -0.52
#